data_AF-A0A8B6Y277-F1
#
_entry.id   AF-A0A8B6Y277-F1
#
_cell.length_a   1.000
_cell.length_b   1.000
_cell.length_c   1.000
_cell.angle_alpha   90.00
_cell.angle_beta   90.00
_cell.angle_gamma   90.00
#
_symmetry.space_group_name_H-M   'P 1'
#
loop_
_entity.id
_entity.type
_entity.pdbx_description
1 polymer ?
#
loop_
_entity_poly.entity_id
_entity_poly.type
_entity_poly.pdbx_seq_one_letter_code
_entity_poly.pdbx_strand_id
1 'polypeptide(L)'
;MHEKSVNHRNAFRAWKDMSMDIRLKQEKTIDAKYQRIMDMELQHWGGVIKRIMSIIKLLASQCLAFRGSTEHLFQPNNGNFLKLGELLSDFDPVMEEHIRRV
;
A
#
# COMPACT_ATOMS: atom_id res chain seq x y z
N MET A 1 -40.00 27.56 -16.86
CA MET A 1 -40.13 26.84 -15.57
C MET A 1 -39.84 25.35 -15.77
N HIS A 2 -38.57 24.95 -15.94
CA HIS A 2 -38.20 23.54 -16.16
C HIS A 2 -37.91 22.82 -14.83
N GLU A 3 -37.24 23.50 -13.90
CA GLU A 3 -36.82 22.96 -12.59
C GLU A 3 -37.98 22.56 -11.67
N LYS A 4 -39.16 23.17 -11.85
CA LYS A 4 -40.37 22.86 -11.07
C LYS A 4 -41.27 21.80 -11.73
N SER A 5 -40.91 21.33 -12.94
CA SER A 5 -41.71 20.33 -13.62
C SER A 5 -41.70 19.01 -12.83
N VAL A 6 -42.81 18.28 -12.92
CA VAL A 6 -42.94 16.95 -12.30
C VAL A 6 -41.83 16.03 -12.81
N ASN A 7 -41.52 16.10 -14.10
CA ASN A 7 -40.46 15.30 -14.72
C ASN A 7 -39.08 15.61 -14.14
N HIS A 8 -38.72 16.88 -14.00
CA HIS A 8 -37.46 17.28 -13.36
C HIS A 8 -37.37 16.79 -11.92
N ARG A 9 -38.45 16.93 -11.13
CA ARG A 9 -38.48 16.47 -9.74
C ARG A 9 -38.38 14.95 -9.62
N ASN A 10 -39.02 14.22 -10.52
CA ASN A 10 -38.96 12.75 -10.54
C ASN A 10 -37.58 12.25 -10.96
N ALA A 11 -36.98 12.86 -11.98
CA ALA A 11 -35.61 12.56 -12.40
C ALA A 11 -34.60 12.86 -11.29
N PHE A 12 -34.76 13.99 -10.59
CA PHE A 12 -33.90 14.36 -9.47
C PHE A 12 -34.06 13.40 -8.28
N ARG A 13 -35.30 12.98 -7.95
CA ARG A 13 -35.54 11.95 -6.93
C ARG A 13 -34.93 10.61 -7.30
N ALA A 14 -35.15 10.14 -8.53
CA ALA A 14 -34.56 8.89 -9.01
C ALA A 14 -33.03 8.92 -8.96
N TRP A 15 -32.41 10.04 -9.36
CA TRP A 15 -30.97 10.24 -9.24
C TRP A 15 -30.50 10.29 -7.77
N LYS A 16 -31.22 11.00 -6.90
CA LYS A 16 -30.90 11.12 -5.48
C LYS A 16 -31.01 9.77 -4.78
N ASP A 17 -32.07 9.01 -5.01
CA ASP A 17 -32.29 7.69 -4.43
C ASP A 17 -31.23 6.71 -4.97
N MET A 18 -30.96 6.71 -6.27
CA MET A 18 -29.92 5.87 -6.87
C MET A 18 -28.52 6.23 -6.38
N SER A 19 -28.18 7.52 -6.26
CA SER A 19 -26.88 7.95 -5.76
C SER A 19 -26.70 7.67 -4.27
N MET A 20 -27.76 7.82 -3.47
CA MET A 20 -27.71 7.60 -2.03
C MET A 20 -27.75 6.11 -1.66
N ASP A 21 -28.51 5.28 -2.38
CA ASP A 21 -28.58 3.84 -2.13
C ASP A 21 -27.45 3.03 -2.80
N ILE A 22 -27.03 3.37 -4.02
CA ILE A 22 -26.02 2.57 -4.74
C ILE A 22 -24.61 3.06 -4.46
N ARG A 23 -24.37 4.38 -4.45
CA ARG A 23 -23.00 4.91 -4.44
C ARG A 23 -22.46 5.12 -3.03
N LEU A 24 -23.28 5.67 -2.12
CA LEU A 24 -22.86 5.96 -0.74
C LEU A 24 -22.90 4.72 0.17
N LYS A 25 -23.95 3.88 0.10
CA LYS A 25 -24.05 2.68 0.96
C LYS A 25 -23.15 1.52 0.53
N GLN A 26 -22.77 1.43 -0.75
CA GLN A 26 -21.97 0.31 -1.25
C GLN A 26 -20.48 0.64 -1.40
N GLU A 27 -20.03 1.85 -1.04
CA GLU A 27 -18.65 2.31 -1.25
C GLU A 27 -18.15 2.03 -2.70
N LYS A 28 -19.04 2.21 -3.68
CA LYS A 28 -18.78 1.97 -5.11
C LYS A 28 -18.47 3.27 -5.86
N THR A 29 -18.22 4.36 -5.15
CA THR A 29 -17.70 5.58 -5.76
C THR A 29 -16.25 5.38 -6.17
N ILE A 30 -15.86 6.11 -7.23
CA ILE A 30 -14.48 6.18 -7.69
C ILE A 30 -13.55 6.52 -6.51
N ASP A 31 -13.98 7.46 -5.66
CA ASP A 31 -13.26 7.90 -4.46
C ASP A 31 -13.02 6.76 -3.46
N ALA A 32 -14.02 5.91 -3.21
CA ALA A 32 -13.88 4.77 -2.29
C ALA A 32 -12.88 3.72 -2.81
N LYS A 33 -12.83 3.49 -4.14
CA LYS A 33 -11.83 2.61 -4.74
C LYS A 33 -10.42 3.15 -4.56
N TYR A 34 -10.21 4.45 -4.80
CA TYR A 34 -8.90 5.07 -4.61
C TYR A 34 -8.48 5.10 -3.14
N GLN A 35 -9.41 5.36 -2.23
CA GLN A 35 -9.14 5.32 -0.79
C GLN A 35 -8.68 3.93 -0.36
N ARG A 36 -9.36 2.86 -0.79
CA ARG A 36 -8.93 1.49 -0.48
C ARG A 36 -7.54 1.16 -1.00
N ILE A 37 -7.20 1.58 -2.23
CA ILE A 37 -5.86 1.37 -2.79
C ILE A 37 -4.82 2.12 -1.94
N MET A 38 -5.12 3.36 -1.58
CA MET A 38 -4.25 4.19 -0.74
C MET A 38 -4.02 3.55 0.63
N ASP A 39 -5.08 3.05 1.25
CA ASP A 39 -5.01 2.38 2.56
C ASP A 39 -4.20 1.08 2.48
N MET A 40 -4.36 0.29 1.41
CA MET A 40 -3.55 -0.91 1.16
C MET A 40 -2.06 -0.58 0.98
N GLU A 41 -1.75 0.46 0.20
CA GLU A 41 -0.37 0.93 0.02
C GLU A 41 0.22 1.42 1.35
N LEU A 42 -0.54 2.20 2.13
CA LEU A 42 -0.09 2.68 3.44
C LEU A 42 0.23 1.51 4.38
N GLN A 43 -0.62 0.48 4.40
CA GLN A 43 -0.38 -0.73 5.18
C GLN A 43 0.86 -1.49 4.70
N HIS A 44 1.04 -1.64 3.38
CA HIS A 44 2.20 -2.30 2.80
C HIS A 44 3.50 -1.57 3.17
N TRP A 45 3.59 -0.26 2.88
CA TRP A 45 4.78 0.54 3.17
C TRP A 45 5.06 0.66 4.67
N GLY A 46 4.02 0.76 5.51
CA GLY A 46 4.18 0.69 6.96
C GLY A 46 4.78 -0.64 7.42
N GLY A 47 4.38 -1.74 6.78
CA GLY A 47 4.96 -3.06 6.99
C GLY A 47 6.43 -3.15 6.58
N VAL A 48 6.79 -2.58 5.42
CA VAL A 48 8.18 -2.54 4.91
C VAL A 48 9.08 -1.75 5.86
N ILE A 49 8.67 -0.53 6.23
CA ILE A 49 9.46 0.35 7.13
C ILE A 49 9.73 -0.34 8.47
N LYS A 50 8.72 -1.01 9.04
CA LYS A 50 8.88 -1.73 10.32
C LYS A 50 10.01 -2.77 10.24
N ARG A 51 10.13 -3.49 9.14
CA ARG A 51 11.14 -4.54 8.93
C ARG A 51 12.51 -3.96 8.66
N ILE A 52 12.61 -2.92 7.82
CA ILE A 52 13.85 -2.16 7.61
C ILE A 52 14.40 -1.67 8.95
N MET A 53 13.54 -1.07 9.80
CA MET A 53 13.94 -0.62 11.13
C MET A 53 14.41 -1.77 12.03
N SER A 54 13.79 -2.95 11.94
CA SER A 54 14.25 -4.14 12.67
C SER A 54 15.63 -4.62 12.22
N ILE A 55 15.89 -4.65 10.91
CA ILE A 55 17.23 -5.00 10.36
C ILE A 55 18.26 -3.99 10.88
N ILE A 56 17.96 -2.69 10.78
CA ILE A 56 18.88 -1.63 11.24
C ILE A 56 19.20 -1.77 12.73
N LYS A 57 18.17 -1.98 13.56
CA LYS A 57 18.35 -2.17 15.00
C LYS A 57 19.20 -3.39 15.32
N LEU A 58 18.94 -4.53 14.65
CA LEU A 58 19.72 -5.75 14.83
C LEU A 58 21.20 -5.51 14.54
N LEU A 59 21.51 -4.97 13.35
CA LEU A 59 22.89 -4.73 12.93
C LEU A 59 23.60 -3.70 13.80
N ALA A 60 22.93 -2.60 14.13
CA ALA A 60 23.47 -1.57 15.02
C ALA A 60 23.78 -2.11 16.41
N SER A 61 22.86 -2.90 17.00
CA SER A 61 23.02 -3.45 18.36
C SER A 61 24.21 -4.40 18.50
N GLN A 62 24.62 -5.01 17.39
CA GLN A 62 25.74 -5.96 17.33
C GLN A 62 26.99 -5.35 16.68
N CYS A 63 26.99 -4.05 16.38
CA CYS A 63 28.06 -3.37 15.65
C CYS A 63 28.45 -4.06 14.33
N LEU A 64 27.47 -4.68 13.65
CA LEU A 64 27.71 -5.36 12.38
C LEU A 64 27.74 -4.35 11.24
N ALA A 65 28.61 -4.58 10.27
CA ALA A 65 28.67 -3.77 9.05
C ALA A 65 27.35 -3.90 8.27
N PHE A 66 26.80 -2.76 7.87
CA PHE A 66 25.54 -2.72 7.11
C PHE A 66 25.77 -3.07 5.64
N ARG A 67 26.82 -2.49 5.08
CA ARG A 67 27.18 -2.58 3.66
C ARG A 67 28.30 -3.59 3.44
N GLY A 68 28.35 -4.13 2.24
CA GLY A 68 29.49 -4.90 1.74
C GLY A 68 30.14 -4.17 0.57
N SER A 69 30.75 -4.94 -0.33
CA SER A 69 31.45 -4.43 -1.52
C SER A 69 30.54 -4.17 -2.71
N THR A 70 29.30 -4.67 -2.68
CA THR A 70 28.29 -4.41 -3.71
C THR A 70 27.00 -3.88 -3.08
N GLU A 71 26.25 -3.13 -3.88
CA GLU A 71 24.98 -2.51 -3.50
C GLU A 71 23.77 -3.22 -4.12
N HIS A 72 23.99 -4.33 -4.84
CA HIS A 72 22.94 -5.06 -5.53
C HIS A 72 22.41 -6.25 -4.70
N LEU A 73 21.11 -6.48 -4.79
CA LEU A 73 20.47 -7.70 -4.28
C LEU A 73 20.97 -8.93 -5.04
N PHE A 74 20.99 -10.05 -4.33
CA PHE A 74 21.36 -11.39 -4.76
C PHE A 74 22.80 -11.52 -5.28
N GLN A 75 23.66 -10.53 -5.01
CA GLN A 75 25.07 -10.60 -5.30
C GLN A 75 25.89 -11.03 -4.07
N PRO A 76 27.02 -11.73 -4.27
CA PRO A 76 27.98 -11.99 -3.21
C PRO A 76 28.51 -10.69 -2.60
N ASN A 77 28.79 -10.68 -1.30
CA ASN A 77 29.35 -9.53 -0.58
C ASN A 77 28.50 -8.26 -0.61
N ASN A 78 27.17 -8.37 -0.66
CA ASN A 78 26.26 -7.22 -0.64
C ASN A 78 25.94 -6.66 0.77
N GLY A 79 26.67 -7.14 1.78
CA GLY A 79 26.55 -6.67 3.16
C GLY A 79 25.39 -7.30 3.92
N ASN A 80 25.42 -7.14 5.24
CA ASN A 80 24.45 -7.80 6.12
C ASN A 80 23.05 -7.21 5.98
N PHE A 81 22.93 -5.92 5.60
CA PHE A 81 21.62 -5.29 5.43
C PHE A 81 20.85 -5.93 4.26
N LEU A 82 21.46 -6.00 3.08
CA LEU A 82 20.83 -6.60 1.91
C LEU A 82 20.65 -8.11 2.08
N LYS A 83 21.64 -8.80 2.68
CA LYS A 83 21.52 -10.25 2.95
C LYS A 83 20.35 -10.60 3.85
N LEU A 84 20.11 -9.80 4.89
CA LEU A 84 18.94 -9.99 5.77
C LEU A 84 17.63 -9.64 5.07
N GLY A 85 17.62 -8.62 4.20
CA GLY A 85 16.47 -8.28 3.37
C GLY A 85 16.08 -9.42 2.43
N GLU A 86 17.06 -10.04 1.77
CA GLU A 86 16.87 -11.24 0.94
C GLU A 86 16.34 -12.40 1.77
N LEU A 87 16.97 -12.69 2.92
CA LEU A 87 16.51 -13.76 3.80
C LEU A 87 15.06 -13.55 4.24
N LEU A 88 14.68 -12.33 4.60
CA LEU A 88 13.31 -11.99 4.96
C LEU A 88 12.34 -12.20 3.79
N SER A 89 12.76 -11.92 2.56
CA SER A 89 11.89 -12.12 1.39
C SER A 89 11.52 -13.58 1.14
N ASP A 90 12.31 -14.54 1.61
CA ASP A 90 12.00 -15.97 1.46
C ASP A 90 10.79 -16.42 2.30
N PHE A 91 10.43 -15.68 3.36
CA PHE A 91 9.36 -16.08 4.28
C PHE A 91 8.36 -14.97 4.62
N ASP A 92 8.63 -13.73 4.24
CA ASP A 92 7.79 -12.58 4.52
C ASP A 92 7.20 -11.98 3.24
N PRO A 93 5.89 -12.19 2.98
CA PRO A 93 5.24 -11.70 1.77
C PRO A 93 5.36 -10.19 1.55
N VAL A 94 5.49 -9.40 2.63
CA VAL A 94 5.67 -7.95 2.51
C VAL A 94 7.06 -7.61 1.97
N MET A 95 8.09 -8.36 2.38
CA MET A 95 9.45 -8.16 1.88
C MET A 95 9.65 -8.75 0.49
N GLU A 96 9.02 -9.90 0.20
CA GLU A 96 8.96 -10.46 -1.14
C GLU A 96 8.39 -9.45 -2.13
N GLU A 97 7.22 -8.89 -1.82
CA GLU A 97 6.58 -7.88 -2.66
C GLU A 97 7.40 -6.59 -2.74
N HIS A 98 8.07 -6.18 -1.66
CA HIS A 98 8.94 -5.01 -1.68
C HIS A 98 10.13 -5.20 -2.63
N ILE A 99 10.83 -6.34 -2.56
CA ILE A 99 11.95 -6.64 -3.46
C ILE A 99 11.47 -6.75 -4.90
N ARG A 100 10.28 -7.29 -5.15
CA ARG A 100 9.69 -7.36 -6.50
C ARG A 100 9.38 -5.98 -7.09
N ARG A 101 9.06 -4.99 -6.25
CA ARG A 101 8.67 -3.64 -6.67
C ARG A 101 9.84 -2.69 -6.93
N VAL A 102 11.00 -2.96 -6.34
CA VAL A 102 12.21 -2.11 -6.39
C VAL A 102 13.13 -2.60 -7.50
#